data_AF-T0G182-F1
#
_entry.id   AF-T0G182-F1
#
_cell.length_a   1.000
_cell.length_b   1.000
_cell.length_c   1.000
_cell.angle_alpha   90.00
_cell.angle_beta   90.00
_cell.angle_gamma   90.00
#
_symmetry.space_group_name_H-M   'P 1'
#
loop_
_entity.id
_entity.type
_entity.pdbx_description
1 polymer ?
#
loop_
_entity_poly.entity_id
_entity_poly.type
_entity_poly.pdbx_seq_one_letter_code
_entity_poly.pdbx_strand_id
1 'polypeptide(L)'
;MFASPLLRFGFFIFLLAGCSHAKNELPVFSQNLECSREELPLFIQPTRDIEDGNGLEIIYCNRRETPSGKKIELSLVFQDERHPSFWKDEVYRIYRGFKYGRHKDIESIRLHFSETGELSTVHLKNVYSGEQRFAEDPVRHFDSVLKSEQLMKEERKPVLFINTWNHMLSEKDLNPELSKKKLDSVELRTGSREELDAFYSGK
;
A
#
# COMPACT_ATOMS: atom_id res chain seq x y z
N MET A 1 -10.47 66.39 17.87
CA MET A 1 -10.95 65.26 17.04
C MET A 1 -9.69 64.53 16.58
N PHE A 2 -9.31 63.33 16.98
CA PHE A 2 -9.98 62.18 17.59
C PHE A 2 -9.06 61.50 18.64
N ALA A 3 -9.67 60.73 19.53
CA ALA A 3 -9.06 59.99 20.63
C ALA A 3 -8.47 58.62 20.21
N SER A 4 -7.40 58.18 20.90
CA SER A 4 -6.99 56.85 21.46
C SER A 4 -7.51 55.50 20.88
N PRO A 5 -7.02 54.29 21.28
CA PRO A 5 -5.76 53.86 21.89
C PRO A 5 -5.22 52.47 21.37
N LEU A 6 -4.06 52.04 21.91
CA LEU A 6 -3.66 50.67 22.34
C LEU A 6 -4.10 49.38 21.59
N LEU A 7 -3.07 48.54 21.31
CA LEU A 7 -2.98 47.09 21.57
C LEU A 7 -3.67 46.07 20.62
N ARG A 8 -2.86 45.30 19.89
CA ARG A 8 -2.95 43.83 19.65
C ARG A 8 -1.51 43.35 19.36
N PHE A 9 -0.70 42.88 20.32
CA PHE A 9 -0.70 41.57 20.99
C PHE A 9 -1.01 40.35 20.11
N GLY A 10 0.00 39.49 19.97
CA GLY A 10 -0.08 38.06 19.62
C GLY A 10 -0.32 37.78 18.13
N PHE A 11 0.24 36.75 17.49
CA PHE A 11 0.64 35.46 18.04
C PHE A 11 1.50 34.76 16.95
N PHE A 12 2.65 34.24 17.37
CA PHE A 12 3.29 33.01 16.88
C PHE A 12 4.13 33.05 15.59
N ILE A 13 5.38 33.51 15.75
CA ILE A 13 6.52 32.63 15.46
C ILE A 13 6.40 31.44 16.43
N PHE A 14 6.22 30.22 15.93
CA PHE A 14 6.60 28.91 16.50
C PHE A 14 5.67 27.79 15.98
N LEU A 15 5.93 27.29 14.78
CA LEU A 15 5.56 25.91 14.36
C LEU A 15 6.64 25.33 13.42
N LEU A 16 7.92 25.61 13.68
CA LEU A 16 9.05 24.89 13.08
C LEU A 16 9.86 24.09 14.12
N ALA A 17 9.30 23.89 15.32
CA ALA A 17 9.87 23.03 16.34
C ALA A 17 8.99 21.79 16.47
N GLY A 18 9.27 20.78 15.64
CA GLY A 18 8.55 19.50 15.67
C GLY A 18 8.38 18.81 14.32
N CYS A 19 9.03 19.25 13.25
CA CYS A 19 9.08 18.46 12.01
C CYS A 19 9.91 17.19 12.27
N SER A 20 9.27 16.16 12.81
CA SER A 20 9.68 14.78 12.52
C SER A 20 9.59 14.67 11.00
N HIS A 21 10.72 14.76 10.32
CA HIS A 21 10.77 14.48 8.88
C HIS A 21 10.11 13.13 8.66
N ALA A 22 9.12 13.07 7.76
CA ALA A 22 8.48 11.81 7.42
C ALA A 22 9.57 10.81 7.02
N LYS A 23 9.57 9.64 7.66
CA LYS A 23 10.60 8.63 7.39
C LYS A 23 10.33 8.08 5.98
N ASN A 24 11.35 8.17 5.13
CA ASN A 24 11.34 7.56 3.80
C ASN A 24 12.12 6.24 3.76
N GLU A 25 12.75 5.86 4.87
CA GLU A 25 13.54 4.64 4.99
C GLU A 25 12.65 3.40 5.03
N LEU A 26 13.15 2.31 4.44
CA LEU A 26 12.54 0.99 4.50
C LEU A 26 13.26 0.15 5.56
N PRO A 27 12.61 -0.25 6.66
CA PRO A 27 13.25 -0.99 7.74
C PRO A 27 13.67 -2.41 7.34
N VAL A 28 14.60 -2.98 8.08
CA VAL A 28 14.92 -4.41 8.02
C VAL A 28 14.70 -4.99 9.41
N PHE A 29 13.59 -5.71 9.60
CA PHE A 29 13.24 -6.29 10.90
C PHE A 29 13.97 -7.62 11.15
N SER A 30 14.23 -8.38 10.09
CA SER A 30 14.95 -9.64 10.14
C SER A 30 15.76 -9.84 8.86
N GLN A 31 16.94 -10.46 9.00
CA GLN A 31 17.77 -10.89 7.87
C GLN A 31 17.29 -12.22 7.26
N ASN A 32 16.50 -12.98 8.01
CA ASN A 32 15.95 -14.25 7.56
C ASN A 32 14.57 -14.03 6.94
N LEU A 33 14.40 -14.47 5.69
CA LEU A 33 13.12 -14.45 4.99
C LEU A 33 12.18 -15.55 5.48
N GLU A 34 10.98 -15.16 5.88
CA GLU A 34 9.93 -16.12 6.33
C GLU A 34 9.15 -16.74 5.17
N CYS A 35 9.14 -16.09 4.00
CA CYS A 35 8.37 -16.47 2.83
C CYS A 35 9.26 -16.55 1.58
N SER A 36 8.83 -17.32 0.60
CA SER A 36 9.53 -17.49 -0.67
C SER A 36 8.79 -16.77 -1.81
N ARG A 37 9.53 -16.36 -2.85
CA ARG A 37 8.95 -15.62 -4.00
C ARG A 37 7.91 -16.42 -4.77
N GLU A 38 7.96 -17.74 -4.69
CA GLU A 38 7.03 -18.67 -5.33
C GLU A 38 5.65 -18.67 -4.66
N GLU A 39 5.59 -18.29 -3.38
CA GLU A 39 4.35 -18.19 -2.59
C GLU A 39 3.58 -16.88 -2.86
N LEU A 40 4.27 -15.88 -3.43
CA LEU A 40 3.69 -14.57 -3.67
C LEU A 40 2.89 -14.54 -4.98
N PRO A 41 1.74 -13.83 -5.00
CA PRO A 41 1.07 -13.48 -6.24
C PRO A 41 1.99 -12.66 -7.16
N LEU A 42 1.73 -12.76 -8.46
CA LEU A 42 2.26 -11.82 -9.42
C LEU A 42 1.39 -10.57 -9.41
N PHE A 43 1.97 -9.44 -9.01
CA PHE A 43 1.29 -8.15 -9.09
C PHE A 43 1.49 -7.52 -10.46
N ILE A 44 0.43 -6.96 -11.02
CA ILE A 44 0.45 -6.23 -12.30
C ILE A 44 -0.10 -4.83 -12.07
N GLN A 45 0.65 -3.82 -12.48
CA GLN A 45 0.31 -2.41 -12.27
C GLN A 45 0.38 -1.63 -13.60
N PRO A 46 -0.51 -0.65 -13.84
CA PRO A 46 -0.39 0.26 -14.98
C PRO A 46 0.98 0.95 -14.99
N THR A 47 1.66 0.94 -16.13
CA THR A 47 3.01 1.51 -16.26
C THR A 47 3.03 3.00 -15.91
N ARG A 48 2.00 3.73 -16.34
CA ARG A 48 1.84 5.16 -16.02
C ARG A 48 1.79 5.43 -14.52
N ASP A 49 1.13 4.59 -13.74
CA ASP A 49 1.03 4.76 -12.29
C ASP A 49 2.40 4.64 -11.61
N ILE A 50 3.23 3.72 -12.09
CA ILE A 50 4.62 3.57 -11.66
C ILE A 50 5.43 4.82 -12.03
N GLU A 51 5.28 5.32 -13.25
CA GLU A 51 5.97 6.53 -13.74
C GLU A 51 5.55 7.79 -12.98
N ASP A 52 4.28 7.86 -12.58
CA ASP A 52 3.71 8.93 -11.77
C ASP A 52 4.19 8.88 -10.30
N GLY A 53 4.88 7.80 -9.88
CA GLY A 53 5.52 7.67 -8.58
C GLY A 53 4.75 6.85 -7.54
N ASN A 54 3.80 6.03 -7.99
CA ASN A 54 3.01 5.11 -7.14
C ASN A 54 3.48 3.66 -7.26
N GLY A 55 4.72 3.44 -7.70
CA GLY A 55 5.24 2.10 -7.90
C GLY A 55 5.29 1.30 -6.59
N LEU A 56 4.96 0.00 -6.67
CA LEU A 56 5.25 -0.94 -5.59
C LEU A 56 6.77 -1.06 -5.40
N GLU A 57 7.25 -0.66 -4.23
CA GLU A 57 8.69 -0.56 -3.94
C GLU A 57 9.22 -1.82 -3.28
N ILE A 58 8.47 -2.36 -2.30
CA ILE A 58 8.90 -3.52 -1.52
C ILE A 58 7.69 -4.26 -0.95
N ILE A 59 7.85 -5.56 -0.72
CA ILE A 59 6.88 -6.40 -0.04
C ILE A 59 7.48 -6.89 1.28
N TYR A 60 6.79 -6.64 2.39
CA TYR A 60 7.07 -7.31 3.66
C TYR A 60 6.13 -8.49 3.82
N CYS A 61 6.65 -9.59 4.32
CA CYS A 61 5.85 -10.77 4.58
C CYS A 61 5.99 -11.21 6.04
N ASN A 62 4.89 -11.67 6.63
CA ASN A 62 4.87 -12.33 7.92
C ASN A 62 4.11 -13.65 7.80
N ARG A 63 4.80 -14.77 8.10
CA ARG A 63 4.22 -16.11 8.01
C ARG A 63 3.75 -16.58 9.38
N ARG A 64 2.55 -17.18 9.42
CA ARG A 64 2.00 -17.82 10.61
C ARG A 64 1.48 -19.21 10.27
N GLU A 65 1.96 -20.21 10.99
CA GLU A 65 1.41 -21.56 10.91
C GLU A 65 0.03 -21.63 11.58
N THR A 66 -0.84 -22.47 11.04
CA THR A 66 -2.18 -22.72 11.57
C THR A 66 -2.47 -24.22 11.54
N PRO A 67 -3.47 -24.71 12.30
CA PRO A 67 -3.84 -26.12 12.24
C PRO A 67 -4.25 -26.58 10.83
N SER A 68 -4.76 -25.67 9.99
CA SER A 68 -5.27 -25.95 8.64
C SER A 68 -4.30 -25.61 7.50
N GLY A 69 -3.00 -25.42 7.80
CA GLY A 69 -1.98 -24.98 6.83
C GLY A 69 -1.28 -23.71 7.30
N LYS A 70 -0.97 -22.77 6.40
CA LYS A 70 -0.27 -21.53 6.76
C LYS A 70 -0.99 -20.28 6.26
N LYS A 71 -0.75 -19.17 6.93
CA LYS A 71 -1.20 -17.83 6.55
C LYS A 71 0.00 -16.94 6.34
N ILE A 72 -0.01 -16.19 5.25
CA ILE A 72 1.00 -15.18 4.96
C ILE A 72 0.28 -13.83 4.90
N GLU A 73 0.68 -12.90 5.76
CA GLU A 73 0.34 -11.50 5.60
C GLU A 73 1.39 -10.84 4.71
N LEU A 74 0.95 -10.18 3.65
CA LEU A 74 1.80 -9.35 2.80
C LEU A 74 1.45 -7.89 3.03
N SER A 75 2.45 -7.09 3.36
CA SER A 75 2.37 -5.64 3.37
C SER A 75 3.11 -5.08 2.15
N LEU A 76 2.33 -4.58 1.20
CA LEU A 76 2.77 -3.97 -0.04
C LEU A 76 3.07 -2.50 0.24
N VAL A 77 4.32 -2.08 0.09
CA VAL A 77 4.74 -0.69 0.33
C VAL A 77 4.93 0.02 -1.00
N PHE A 78 4.07 1.00 -1.26
CA PHE A 78 4.11 1.84 -2.44
C PHE A 78 4.89 3.13 -2.17
N GLN A 79 5.52 3.67 -3.21
CA GLN A 79 6.35 4.88 -3.11
C GLN A 79 5.57 6.10 -2.59
N ASP A 80 4.32 6.24 -3.02
CA ASP A 80 3.38 7.30 -2.64
C ASP A 80 1.96 6.85 -3.05
N GLU A 81 0.95 7.73 -2.95
CA GLU A 81 -0.44 7.53 -3.42
C GLU A 81 -0.88 8.81 -4.15
N ARG A 82 -0.23 9.08 -5.28
CA ARG A 82 -0.40 10.33 -6.01
C ARG A 82 -1.73 10.35 -6.74
N HIS A 83 -2.57 11.30 -6.37
CA HIS A 83 -3.83 11.53 -7.05
C HIS A 83 -3.54 12.01 -8.50
N PRO A 84 -4.31 11.56 -9.51
CA PRO A 84 -4.19 12.05 -10.89
C PRO A 84 -4.41 13.57 -11.07
N SER A 85 -4.82 14.27 -10.01
CA SER A 85 -5.05 15.71 -9.97
C SER A 85 -4.05 16.33 -9.00
N PHE A 86 -3.09 17.06 -9.57
CA PHE A 86 -1.93 17.63 -8.89
C PHE A 86 -2.27 18.45 -7.64
N TRP A 87 -3.38 19.22 -7.67
CA TRP A 87 -3.76 20.09 -6.55
C TRP A 87 -4.36 19.33 -5.35
N LYS A 88 -5.04 18.20 -5.58
CA LYS A 88 -5.55 17.35 -4.50
C LYS A 88 -4.43 16.55 -3.85
N ASP A 89 -3.44 16.16 -4.65
CA ASP A 89 -2.29 15.37 -4.21
C ASP A 89 -1.44 16.10 -3.14
N GLU A 90 -1.09 17.35 -3.39
CA GLU A 90 -0.16 18.09 -2.52
C GLU A 90 -0.71 18.31 -1.09
N VAL A 91 -2.01 18.62 -0.96
CA VAL A 91 -2.66 18.79 0.36
C VAL A 91 -2.78 17.46 1.11
N TYR A 92 -3.06 16.37 0.37
CA TYR A 92 -3.21 15.03 0.95
C TYR A 92 -1.86 14.44 1.41
N ARG A 93 -0.78 14.69 0.65
CA ARG A 93 0.60 14.29 1.03
C ARG A 93 1.06 14.98 2.31
N ILE A 94 0.74 16.26 2.49
CA ILE A 94 1.04 17.00 3.72
C ILE A 94 0.27 16.39 4.91
N TYR A 95 -1.04 16.13 4.77
CA TYR A 95 -1.84 15.50 5.81
C TYR A 95 -1.32 14.12 6.22
N ARG A 96 -0.99 13.25 5.25
CA ARG A 96 -0.48 11.90 5.53
C ARG A 96 0.88 11.93 6.22
N GLY A 97 1.77 12.84 5.80
CA GLY A 97 3.05 13.05 6.49
C GLY A 97 2.87 13.38 7.97
N PHE A 98 1.91 14.25 8.31
CA PHE A 98 1.61 14.59 9.71
C PHE A 98 0.93 13.47 10.49
N LYS A 99 -0.01 12.72 9.88
CA LYS A 99 -0.80 11.70 10.58
C LYS A 99 -0.07 10.38 10.78
N TYR A 100 0.67 9.95 9.76
CA TYR A 100 1.27 8.61 9.70
C TYR A 100 2.80 8.61 9.82
N GLY A 101 3.44 9.79 9.77
CA GLY A 101 4.91 9.89 9.80
C GLY A 101 5.59 9.37 8.53
N ARG A 102 4.82 9.09 7.47
CA ARG A 102 5.29 8.58 6.17
C ARG A 102 4.51 9.20 5.01
N HIS A 103 5.15 9.24 3.84
CA HIS A 103 4.50 9.55 2.56
C HIS A 103 4.21 8.29 1.73
N LYS A 104 5.00 7.24 1.91
CA LYS A 104 4.76 5.91 1.32
C LYS A 104 3.37 5.44 1.69
N ASP A 105 2.70 4.74 0.80
CA ASP A 105 1.47 4.03 1.11
C ASP A 105 1.74 2.56 1.45
N ILE A 106 0.92 1.96 2.29
CA ILE A 106 1.07 0.56 2.67
C ILE A 106 -0.30 -0.07 2.60
N GLU A 107 -0.41 -1.14 1.84
CA GLU A 107 -1.60 -1.96 1.75
C GLU A 107 -1.33 -3.40 2.19
N SER A 108 -2.31 -4.04 2.82
CA SER A 108 -2.13 -5.37 3.40
C SER A 108 -3.11 -6.37 2.81
N ILE A 109 -2.58 -7.50 2.33
CA ILE A 109 -3.37 -8.65 1.87
C ILE A 109 -2.98 -9.89 2.66
N ARG A 110 -3.89 -10.86 2.73
CA ARG A 110 -3.60 -12.15 3.41
C ARG A 110 -3.82 -13.32 2.49
N LEU A 111 -2.81 -14.17 2.41
CA LEU A 111 -2.83 -15.42 1.66
C LEU A 111 -3.06 -16.56 2.65
N HIS A 112 -4.04 -17.40 2.37
CA HIS A 112 -4.28 -18.62 3.12
C HIS A 112 -3.94 -19.82 2.26
N PHE A 113 -3.07 -20.68 2.78
CA PHE A 113 -2.67 -21.92 2.14
C PHE A 113 -3.28 -23.10 2.89
N SER A 114 -3.62 -24.15 2.15
CA SER A 114 -4.04 -25.44 2.70
C SER A 114 -2.88 -26.17 3.38
N GLU A 115 -3.19 -27.27 4.07
CA GLU A 115 -2.19 -28.21 4.61
C GLU A 115 -1.28 -28.81 3.53
N THR A 116 -1.78 -28.92 2.29
CA THR A 116 -1.00 -29.40 1.14
C THR A 116 -0.03 -28.35 0.59
N GLY A 117 -0.03 -27.13 1.12
CA GLY A 117 0.82 -26.03 0.70
C GLY A 117 0.31 -25.28 -0.53
N GLU A 118 -0.91 -25.56 -0.98
CA GLU A 118 -1.55 -24.87 -2.11
C GLU A 118 -2.27 -23.61 -1.63
N LEU A 119 -2.23 -22.53 -2.43
CA LEU A 119 -3.01 -21.33 -2.13
C LEU A 119 -4.50 -21.67 -2.19
N SER A 120 -5.22 -21.39 -1.11
CA SER A 120 -6.66 -21.61 -1.02
C SER A 120 -7.43 -20.32 -1.26
N THR A 121 -7.12 -19.26 -0.50
CA THR A 121 -7.81 -17.96 -0.62
C THR A 121 -6.87 -16.78 -0.48
N VAL A 122 -7.26 -15.66 -1.09
CA VAL A 122 -6.66 -14.34 -0.93
C VAL A 122 -7.70 -13.41 -0.33
N HIS A 123 -7.39 -12.85 0.84
CA HIS A 123 -8.23 -11.89 1.51
C HIS A 123 -7.76 -10.47 1.18
N LEU A 124 -8.62 -9.74 0.49
CA LEU A 124 -8.43 -8.34 0.11
C LEU A 124 -9.35 -7.49 1.00
N LYS A 125 -8.89 -7.21 2.22
CA LYS A 125 -9.66 -6.40 3.18
C LYS A 125 -9.30 -4.93 3.00
N ASN A 126 -10.30 -4.09 2.75
CA ASN A 126 -10.19 -2.65 2.52
C ASN A 126 -9.31 -2.27 1.32
N VAL A 127 -9.03 -3.22 0.43
CA VAL A 127 -8.13 -3.05 -0.71
C VAL A 127 -8.69 -3.67 -1.99
N TYR A 128 -9.94 -4.14 -1.98
CA TYR A 128 -10.55 -4.70 -3.18
C TYR A 128 -11.12 -3.59 -4.07
N SER A 129 -10.80 -3.61 -5.37
CA SER A 129 -11.21 -2.58 -6.31
C SER A 129 -12.64 -2.75 -6.84
N GLY A 130 -13.22 -3.95 -6.76
CA GLY A 130 -14.49 -4.24 -7.41
C GLY A 130 -14.38 -4.06 -8.92
N GLU A 131 -15.16 -3.14 -9.47
CA GLU A 131 -15.18 -2.80 -10.91
C GLU A 131 -14.56 -1.41 -11.19
N GLN A 132 -13.88 -0.81 -10.20
CA GLN A 132 -13.27 0.52 -10.31
C GLN A 132 -12.02 0.51 -11.19
N ARG A 133 -11.89 1.54 -12.03
CA ARG A 133 -10.77 1.71 -12.96
C ARG A 133 -9.76 2.74 -12.47
N PHE A 134 -8.66 2.88 -13.19
CA PHE A 134 -7.54 3.74 -12.82
C PHE A 134 -7.95 5.19 -12.58
N ALA A 135 -8.88 5.72 -13.38
CA ALA A 135 -9.31 7.11 -13.28
C ALA A 135 -10.49 7.36 -12.30
N GLU A 136 -10.87 6.39 -11.48
CA GLU A 136 -11.97 6.54 -10.53
C GLU A 136 -11.67 7.63 -9.47
N ASP A 137 -12.62 8.55 -9.27
CA ASP A 137 -12.57 9.61 -8.25
C ASP A 137 -14.02 9.93 -7.80
N PRO A 138 -14.40 9.66 -6.54
CA PRO A 138 -13.58 9.10 -5.47
C PRO A 138 -13.45 7.57 -5.57
N VAL A 139 -12.28 7.04 -5.22
CA VAL A 139 -12.10 5.59 -5.06
C VAL A 139 -12.74 5.11 -3.76
N ARG A 140 -13.48 3.99 -3.83
CA ARG A 140 -14.10 3.31 -2.71
C ARG A 140 -13.30 2.07 -2.34
N HIS A 141 -13.17 1.82 -1.04
CA HIS A 141 -12.51 0.63 -0.52
C HIS A 141 -13.55 -0.47 -0.27
N PHE A 142 -13.32 -1.65 -0.84
CA PHE A 142 -14.16 -2.82 -0.64
C PHE A 142 -13.39 -3.98 0.01
N ASP A 143 -14.16 -4.97 0.45
CA ASP A 143 -13.66 -6.25 0.96
C ASP A 143 -13.98 -7.36 -0.03
N SER A 144 -13.04 -8.30 -0.21
CA SER A 144 -13.30 -9.56 -0.92
C SER A 144 -12.44 -10.70 -0.40
N VAL A 145 -12.95 -11.92 -0.57
CA VAL A 145 -12.20 -13.16 -0.36
C VAL A 145 -12.24 -13.94 -1.67
N LEU A 146 -11.11 -13.94 -2.37
CA LEU A 146 -10.94 -14.61 -3.66
C LEU A 146 -10.46 -16.03 -3.42
N LYS A 147 -11.14 -17.02 -3.98
CA LYS A 147 -10.63 -18.39 -4.01
C LYS A 147 -9.58 -18.55 -5.10
N SER A 148 -8.66 -19.50 -4.94
CA SER A 148 -7.59 -19.70 -5.92
C SER A 148 -8.10 -20.01 -7.33
N GLU A 149 -9.30 -20.57 -7.49
CA GLU A 149 -9.88 -20.87 -8.80
C GLU A 149 -10.39 -19.63 -9.53
N GLN A 150 -10.63 -18.53 -8.81
CA GLN A 150 -11.04 -17.25 -9.39
C GLN A 150 -9.86 -16.45 -9.93
N LEU A 151 -8.64 -16.77 -9.49
CA LEU A 151 -7.43 -16.06 -9.86
C LEU A 151 -6.88 -16.67 -11.16
N MET A 152 -6.65 -15.81 -12.15
CA MET A 152 -5.85 -16.22 -13.30
C MET A 152 -4.42 -16.54 -12.85
N LYS A 153 -3.78 -17.49 -13.53
CA LYS A 153 -2.40 -17.90 -13.23
C LYS A 153 -1.49 -17.56 -14.39
N GLU A 154 -0.36 -16.96 -14.07
CA GLU A 154 0.73 -16.71 -15.01
C GLU A 154 2.02 -17.24 -14.40
N GLU A 155 2.79 -18.03 -15.16
CA GLU A 155 4.01 -18.67 -14.65
C GLU A 155 3.79 -19.46 -13.34
N ARG A 156 2.60 -20.08 -13.22
CA ARG A 156 2.10 -20.79 -12.02
C ARG A 156 1.80 -19.92 -10.80
N LYS A 157 1.99 -18.60 -10.88
CA LYS A 157 1.61 -17.66 -9.82
C LYS A 157 0.19 -17.11 -10.05
N PRO A 158 -0.63 -16.98 -9.00
CA PRO A 158 -1.89 -16.26 -9.11
C PRO A 158 -1.60 -14.77 -9.39
N VAL A 159 -2.41 -14.16 -10.23
CA VAL A 159 -2.25 -12.75 -10.61
C VAL A 159 -3.21 -11.87 -9.82
N LEU A 160 -2.72 -10.74 -9.35
CA LEU A 160 -3.53 -9.64 -8.82
C LEU A 160 -3.21 -8.36 -9.57
N PHE A 161 -4.24 -7.70 -10.09
CA PHE A 161 -4.12 -6.42 -10.77
C PHE A 161 -4.29 -5.29 -9.76
N ILE A 162 -3.39 -4.33 -9.79
CA ILE A 162 -3.53 -3.04 -9.11
C ILE A 162 -4.27 -2.12 -10.09
N ASN A 163 -5.53 -1.82 -9.80
CA ASN A 163 -6.44 -1.22 -10.77
C ASN A 163 -6.63 0.29 -10.61
N THR A 164 -6.31 0.86 -9.46
CA THR A 164 -6.53 2.28 -9.14
C THR A 164 -5.24 2.97 -8.69
N TRP A 165 -5.19 4.30 -8.83
CA TRP A 165 -4.05 5.13 -8.37
C TRP A 165 -3.83 5.09 -6.85
N ASN A 166 -4.84 4.67 -6.09
CA ASN A 166 -4.74 4.41 -4.65
C ASN A 166 -4.57 2.92 -4.30
N HIS A 167 -4.03 2.14 -5.24
CA HIS A 167 -3.59 0.76 -5.04
C HIS A 167 -4.67 -0.29 -4.74
N MET A 168 -5.92 -0.09 -5.16
CA MET A 168 -6.95 -1.13 -5.00
C MET A 168 -6.72 -2.29 -5.97
N LEU A 169 -6.88 -3.52 -5.48
CA LEU A 169 -6.55 -4.75 -6.18
C LEU A 169 -7.80 -5.56 -6.57
N SER A 170 -7.73 -6.32 -7.66
CA SER A 170 -8.68 -7.41 -7.94
C SER A 170 -8.06 -8.53 -8.79
N GLU A 171 -8.84 -9.58 -9.00
CA GLU A 171 -8.52 -10.71 -9.87
C GLU A 171 -8.62 -10.38 -11.37
N LYS A 172 -9.15 -9.21 -11.74
CA LYS A 172 -9.39 -8.82 -13.13
C LYS A 172 -8.62 -7.57 -13.51
N ASP A 173 -8.17 -7.55 -14.76
CA ASP A 173 -7.72 -6.33 -15.41
C ASP A 173 -8.91 -5.43 -15.74
N LEU A 174 -9.06 -4.33 -15.01
CA LEU A 174 -10.13 -3.35 -15.23
C LEU A 174 -9.70 -2.21 -16.16
N ASN A 175 -8.43 -2.22 -16.59
CA ASN A 175 -7.81 -1.18 -17.41
C ASN A 175 -7.11 -1.81 -18.64
N PRO A 176 -7.81 -2.60 -19.48
CA PRO A 176 -7.19 -3.34 -20.59
C PRO A 176 -6.49 -2.43 -21.60
N GLU A 177 -6.90 -1.17 -21.71
CA GLU A 177 -6.31 -0.15 -22.58
C GLU A 177 -4.98 0.42 -22.09
N LEU A 178 -4.67 0.28 -20.80
CA LEU A 178 -3.43 0.80 -20.23
C LEU A 178 -2.29 -0.20 -20.43
N SER A 179 -1.10 0.32 -20.75
CA SER A 179 0.14 -0.45 -20.68
C SER A 179 0.42 -0.84 -19.23
N LYS A 180 0.98 -2.04 -19.03
CA LYS A 180 1.17 -2.62 -17.69
C LYS A 180 2.55 -3.19 -17.53
N LYS A 181 3.00 -3.24 -16.29
CA LYS A 181 4.23 -3.88 -15.86
C LYS A 181 3.91 -5.01 -14.90
N LYS A 182 4.55 -6.15 -15.12
CA LYS A 182 4.59 -7.26 -14.17
C LYS A 182 5.66 -6.97 -13.12
N LEU A 183 5.33 -7.18 -11.86
CA LEU A 183 6.17 -6.84 -10.72
C LEU A 183 6.77 -8.13 -10.13
N ASP A 184 7.62 -8.78 -10.91
CA ASP A 184 8.22 -10.09 -10.63
C ASP A 184 9.48 -10.05 -9.74
N SER A 185 10.12 -8.88 -9.69
CA SER A 185 11.45 -8.65 -9.14
C SER A 185 11.46 -7.71 -7.93
N VAL A 186 10.27 -7.42 -7.38
CA VAL A 186 10.13 -6.59 -6.18
C VAL A 186 10.92 -7.20 -5.02
N GLU A 187 11.55 -6.32 -4.23
CA GLU A 187 12.28 -6.74 -3.05
C GLU A 187 11.31 -7.37 -2.04
N LEU A 188 11.74 -8.45 -1.39
CA LEU A 188 10.98 -9.16 -0.37
C LEU A 188 11.74 -9.08 0.95
N ARG A 189 11.06 -8.71 2.03
CA ARG A 189 11.59 -8.70 3.41
C ARG A 189 10.63 -9.38 4.37
N THR A 190 11.15 -9.74 5.54
CA THR A 190 10.31 -10.18 6.66
C THR A 190 9.84 -8.97 7.45
N GLY A 191 8.54 -8.94 7.77
CA GLY A 191 7.92 -7.96 8.64
C GLY A 191 6.40 -7.98 8.58
N SER A 192 5.73 -7.62 9.67
CA SER A 192 4.28 -7.46 9.73
C SER A 192 3.83 -6.03 9.47
N ARG A 193 2.53 -5.84 9.22
CA ARG A 193 1.94 -4.50 9.11
C ARG A 193 2.15 -3.70 10.40
N GLU A 194 1.98 -4.33 11.55
CA GLU A 194 2.13 -3.68 12.85
C GLU A 194 3.55 -3.18 13.09
N GLU A 195 4.57 -3.95 12.68
CA GLU A 195 5.98 -3.53 12.79
C GLU A 195 6.29 -2.31 11.90
N LEU A 196 5.75 -2.29 10.68
CA LEU A 196 5.86 -1.13 9.79
C LEU A 196 5.20 0.11 10.40
N ASP A 197 3.97 0.00 10.89
CA ASP A 197 3.27 1.13 11.49
C ASP A 197 3.97 1.62 12.77
N ALA A 198 4.54 0.72 13.58
CA ALA A 198 5.37 1.08 14.73
C ALA A 198 6.63 1.87 14.30
N PHE A 199 7.36 1.35 13.31
CA PHE A 199 8.55 2.01 12.76
C PHE A 199 8.27 3.45 12.29
N TYR A 200 7.19 3.65 11.52
CA TYR A 200 6.85 4.97 10.98
C TYR A 200 6.24 5.91 12.03
N SER A 201 5.48 5.39 12.99
CA SER A 201 4.90 6.20 14.06
C SER A 201 5.90 6.60 15.15
N GLY A 202 7.12 6.04 15.14
CA GLY A 202 8.17 6.34 16.11
C GLY A 202 7.88 5.80 17.51
N LYS A 203 7.04 4.76 17.59
CA LYS A 203 6.70 4.05 18.84
C LYS A 203 7.45 2.72 18.93
#